data_AF-A0A847E3C5-F1
#
_entry.id   AF-A0A847E3C5-F1
#
_cell.length_a   1.000
_cell.length_b   1.000
_cell.length_c   1.000
_cell.angle_alpha   90.00
_cell.angle_beta   90.00
_cell.angle_gamma   90.00
#
_symmetry.space_group_name_H-M   'P 1'
#
loop_
_entity.id
_entity.type
_entity.pdbx_description
1 polymer ?
#
loop_
_entity_poly.entity_id
_entity_poly.type
_entity_poly.pdbx_seq_one_letter_code
_entity_poly.pdbx_strand_id
1 'polypeptide(L)'
;MKKGFTLVEVLAVIALLSIIAVIAIPSITNVLNNTQDKTYELTIAKIKMQAEKYLIDETLDQTITDSNYEDVYLNVLLINNYLSAEDLDDPRNVSQKIDAVNSYIRFSLSSGELISTENILFESK
;
A
#
# COMPACT_ATOMS: atom_id res chain seq x y z
N MET A 1 6.24 49.76 32.53
CA MET A 1 7.14 48.66 32.11
C MET A 1 6.35 47.36 32.16
N LYS A 2 6.21 46.64 31.04
CA LYS A 2 5.54 45.34 31.03
C LYS A 2 6.53 44.30 31.55
N LYS A 3 6.17 43.56 32.60
CA LYS A 3 6.98 42.43 33.05
C LYS A 3 6.89 41.33 32.00
N GLY A 4 8.00 41.01 31.35
CA GLY A 4 8.13 39.84 30.48
C GLY A 4 8.27 38.57 31.30
N PHE A 5 8.03 37.43 30.66
CA PHE A 5 8.23 36.11 31.27
C PHE A 5 9.66 35.95 31.80
N THR A 6 9.79 35.25 32.92
CA THR A 6 11.09 34.91 33.51
C THR A 6 11.65 33.63 32.89
N LEU A 7 12.97 33.48 32.87
CA LEU A 7 13.62 32.25 32.35
C LEU A 7 13.18 30.99 33.12
N VAL A 8 12.91 31.11 34.42
CA VAL A 8 12.46 30.01 35.26
C VAL A 8 11.08 29.52 34.84
N GLU A 9 10.16 30.42 34.49
CA GLU A 9 8.83 30.05 34.01
C GLU A 9 8.92 29.31 32.66
N VAL A 10 9.76 29.78 31.74
CA VAL A 10 9.96 29.11 30.43
C VAL A 10 10.62 27.73 30.61
N LEU A 11 11.59 27.62 31.52
CA LEU A 11 12.26 26.36 31.82
C LEU A 11 11.30 25.31 32.40
N ALA A 12 10.42 25.72 33.32
CA ALA A 12 9.41 24.84 33.90
C ALA A 12 8.44 24.28 32.84
N VAL A 13 8.04 25.10 31.86
CA VAL A 13 7.14 24.68 30.77
C VAL A 13 7.84 23.69 29.83
N ILE A 14 9.08 23.95 29.43
CA ILE A 14 9.82 23.05 28.53
C ILE A 14 10.10 21.71 29.22
N ALA A 15 10.46 21.73 30.51
CA ALA A 15 10.65 20.52 31.30
C ALA A 15 9.37 19.65 31.31
N LEU A 16 8.21 20.26 31.53
CA LEU A 16 6.93 19.54 31.51
C LEU A 16 6.59 18.99 30.11
N LEU A 17 6.77 19.79 29.05
CA LEU A 17 6.52 19.35 27.67
C LEU A 17 7.43 18.18 27.27
N SER A 18 8.68 18.16 27.74
CA SER A 18 9.61 17.06 27.45
C SER A 18 9.15 15.72 28.01
N ILE A 19 8.58 15.70 29.22
CA ILE A 19 8.07 14.48 29.87
C ILE A 19 6.85 13.94 29.10
N ILE A 20 5.93 14.84 28.71
CA ILE A 20 4.75 14.48 27.91
C ILE A 20 5.18 13.92 26.55
N ALA A 21 6.14 14.56 25.88
CA ALA A 21 6.62 14.14 24.56
C ALA A 21 7.19 12.72 24.58
N VAL A 22 7.99 12.36 25.60
CA VAL A 22 8.61 11.03 25.72
C VAL A 22 7.55 9.91 25.74
N ILE A 23 6.41 10.13 26.39
CA ILE A 23 5.33 9.13 26.48
C ILE A 23 4.47 9.14 25.21
N ALA A 24 4.23 10.32 24.63
CA ALA A 24 3.35 10.48 23.47
C ALA A 24 3.94 9.93 22.17
N ILE A 25 5.24 10.16 21.90
CA ILE A 25 5.91 9.76 20.66
C ILE A 25 5.74 8.28 20.33
N PRO A 26 6.09 7.30 21.21
CA PRO A 26 5.99 5.88 20.85
C PRO A 26 4.54 5.45 20.60
N SER A 27 3.57 6.00 21.32
CA SER A 27 2.14 5.72 21.11
C SER A 27 1.68 6.15 19.72
N ILE A 28 2.05 7.37 19.32
CA ILE A 28 1.72 7.91 17.99
C ILE A 28 2.41 7.11 16.88
N THR A 29 3.69 6.79 17.04
CA THR A 29 4.44 5.98 16.06
C THR A 29 3.82 4.60 15.88
N ASN A 30 3.40 3.93 16.95
CA ASN A 30 2.77 2.61 16.86
C ASN A 30 1.43 2.67 16.10
N VAL A 31 0.60 3.67 16.40
CA VAL A 31 -0.66 3.87 15.68
C VAL A 31 -0.40 4.18 14.21
N LEU A 32 0.58 5.03 13.93
CA LEU A 32 0.97 5.39 12.56
C LEU A 32 1.43 4.16 11.76
N ASN A 33 2.33 3.34 12.32
CA ASN A 33 2.81 2.13 11.66
C ASN A 33 1.65 1.16 11.38
N ASN A 34 0.78 0.92 12.36
CA ASN A 34 -0.41 0.07 12.18
C ASN A 34 -1.36 0.61 11.10
N THR A 35 -1.49 1.93 10.99
CA THR A 35 -2.30 2.56 9.93
C THR A 35 -1.65 2.36 8.57
N GLN A 36 -0.33 2.57 8.45
CA GLN A 36 0.40 2.35 7.21
C GLN A 36 0.32 0.90 6.73
N ASP A 37 0.48 -0.08 7.64
CA ASP A 37 0.33 -1.50 7.33
C ASP A 37 -1.08 -1.82 6.82
N LYS A 38 -2.12 -1.29 7.48
CA LYS A 38 -3.51 -1.46 7.02
C LYS A 38 -3.76 -0.82 5.66
N THR A 39 -3.20 0.36 5.41
CA THR A 39 -3.31 1.02 4.11
C THR A 39 -2.60 0.20 3.03
N TYR A 40 -1.45 -0.39 3.34
CA TYR A 40 -0.73 -1.26 2.40
C TYR A 40 -1.55 -2.49 2.03
N GLU A 41 -2.18 -3.15 3.00
CA GLU A 41 -3.11 -4.27 2.74
C GLU A 41 -4.30 -3.85 1.86
N LEU A 42 -4.86 -2.66 2.08
CA LEU A 42 -5.92 -2.10 1.24
C LEU A 42 -5.43 -1.80 -0.19
N THR A 43 -4.21 -1.32 -0.35
CA THR A 43 -3.58 -1.10 -1.66
C THR A 43 -3.45 -2.42 -2.42
N ILE A 44 -2.95 -3.48 -1.78
CA ILE A 44 -2.85 -4.81 -2.39
C ILE A 44 -4.24 -5.34 -2.78
N ALA A 45 -5.23 -5.21 -1.90
CA ALA A 45 -6.60 -5.64 -2.17
C ALA A 45 -7.21 -4.88 -3.36
N LYS A 46 -6.94 -3.57 -3.48
CA LYS A 46 -7.33 -2.76 -4.63
C LYS A 46 -6.67 -3.26 -5.91
N ILE A 47 -5.35 -3.49 -5.90
CA ILE A 47 -4.62 -4.01 -7.06
C ILE A 47 -5.21 -5.35 -7.52
N LYS A 48 -5.51 -6.25 -6.58
CA LYS A 48 -6.18 -7.53 -6.87
C LYS A 48 -7.53 -7.35 -7.53
N MET A 49 -8.40 -6.51 -6.97
CA MET A 49 -9.72 -6.23 -7.53
C MET A 49 -9.64 -5.65 -8.95
N GLN A 50 -8.66 -4.78 -9.21
CA GLN A 50 -8.44 -4.21 -10.53
C GLN A 50 -7.92 -5.25 -11.54
N ALA A 51 -7.07 -6.18 -11.10
CA ALA A 51 -6.61 -7.30 -11.93
C ALA A 51 -7.74 -8.29 -12.24
N GLU A 52 -8.57 -8.62 -11.25
CA GLU A 52 -9.78 -9.45 -11.45
C GLU A 52 -10.73 -8.79 -12.45
N LYS A 53 -10.94 -7.48 -12.31
CA LYS A 53 -11.76 -6.72 -13.25
C LYS A 53 -11.19 -6.75 -14.66
N TYR A 54 -9.88 -6.55 -14.82
CA TYR A 54 -9.21 -6.66 -16.11
C TYR A 54 -9.42 -8.05 -16.74
N LEU A 55 -9.28 -9.12 -15.95
CA LEU A 55 -9.58 -10.46 -16.45
C LEU A 55 -11.02 -10.58 -16.89
N ILE A 56 -12.01 -10.15 -16.11
CA ILE A 56 -13.42 -10.26 -16.50
C ILE A 56 -13.69 -9.51 -17.79
N ASP A 57 -13.17 -8.28 -17.91
CA ASP A 57 -13.42 -7.40 -19.05
C ASP A 57 -12.74 -7.94 -20.34
N GLU A 58 -11.53 -8.50 -20.26
CA GLU A 58 -10.77 -9.00 -21.42
C GLU A 58 -10.98 -10.50 -21.73
N THR A 59 -11.27 -11.33 -20.73
CA THR A 59 -11.54 -12.78 -20.93
C THR A 59 -12.97 -13.06 -21.39
N LEU A 60 -13.87 -12.07 -21.37
CA LEU A 60 -15.16 -12.14 -22.06
C LEU A 60 -15.00 -12.40 -23.57
N ASP A 61 -13.85 -12.05 -24.17
CA ASP A 61 -13.56 -12.26 -25.59
C ASP A 61 -12.62 -13.45 -25.89
N GLN A 62 -11.95 -14.03 -24.88
CA GLN A 62 -10.97 -15.11 -25.09
C GLN A 62 -11.26 -16.31 -24.20
N THR A 63 -11.62 -17.42 -24.84
CA THR A 63 -11.77 -18.73 -24.19
C THR A 63 -10.48 -19.07 -23.45
N ILE A 64 -10.54 -19.11 -22.11
CA ILE A 64 -9.41 -19.49 -21.25
C ILE A 64 -8.87 -20.82 -21.76
N THR A 65 -7.71 -20.78 -22.41
CA THR A 65 -7.15 -21.91 -23.13
C THR A 65 -6.31 -22.73 -22.17
N ASP A 66 -6.92 -23.75 -21.53
CA ASP A 66 -6.31 -24.92 -20.86
C ASP A 66 -5.02 -24.71 -20.02
N SER A 67 -4.73 -23.47 -19.62
CA SER A 67 -3.58 -23.13 -18.78
C SER A 67 -4.06 -23.11 -17.34
N ASN A 68 -3.32 -23.83 -16.47
CA ASN A 68 -3.65 -23.93 -15.05
C ASN A 68 -3.49 -22.59 -14.30
N TYR A 69 -2.89 -21.59 -14.94
CA TYR A 69 -2.69 -20.26 -14.38
C TYR A 69 -2.69 -19.19 -15.47
N GLU A 70 -3.07 -17.96 -15.08
CA GLU A 70 -3.03 -16.74 -15.87
C GLU A 70 -2.33 -15.64 -15.05
N ASP A 71 -1.29 -15.01 -15.62
CA ASP A 71 -0.49 -13.99 -14.93
C ASP A 71 -0.82 -12.60 -15.48
N VAL A 72 -1.34 -11.72 -14.61
CA VAL A 72 -1.66 -10.32 -14.95
C VAL A 72 -0.61 -9.39 -14.36
N TYR A 73 0.26 -8.85 -15.21
CA TYR A 73 1.31 -7.91 -14.81
C TYR A 73 0.72 -6.54 -14.44
N LEU A 74 1.27 -5.93 -13.38
CA LEU A 74 0.82 -4.61 -12.92
C LEU A 74 1.03 -3.52 -13.99
N ASN A 75 2.09 -3.63 -14.80
CA ASN A 75 2.34 -2.73 -15.92
C ASN A 75 1.21 -2.78 -16.97
N VAL A 76 0.60 -3.95 -17.19
CA VAL A 76 -0.56 -4.07 -18.10
C VAL A 76 -1.77 -3.33 -17.52
N LEU A 77 -1.97 -3.39 -16.20
CA LEU A 77 -3.04 -2.65 -15.52
C LEU A 77 -2.83 -1.14 -15.56
N LEU A 78 -1.58 -0.67 -15.51
CA LEU A 78 -1.26 0.75 -15.71
C LEU A 78 -1.57 1.20 -17.14
N ILE A 79 -1.10 0.44 -18.13
CA ILE A 79 -1.28 0.77 -19.55
C ILE A 79 -2.77 0.78 -19.92
N ASN A 80 -3.55 -0.16 -19.40
CA ASN A 80 -4.99 -0.25 -19.62
C ASN A 80 -5.81 0.62 -18.67
N ASN A 81 -5.16 1.50 -17.88
CA ASN A 81 -5.79 2.48 -17.01
C ASN A 81 -6.72 1.87 -15.92
N TYR A 82 -6.44 0.63 -15.51
CA TYR A 82 -7.04 -0.02 -14.34
C TYR A 82 -6.34 0.39 -13.04
N LEU A 83 -5.05 0.75 -13.11
CA LEU A 83 -4.28 1.30 -12.00
C LEU A 83 -3.60 2.60 -12.43
N SER A 84 -3.34 3.46 -11.46
CA SER A 84 -2.48 4.62 -11.64
C SER A 84 -1.13 4.41 -10.95
N ALA A 85 -0.11 5.20 -11.30
CA ALA A 85 1.21 5.08 -10.69
C ALA A 85 1.20 5.34 -9.17
N GLU A 86 0.23 6.13 -8.69
CA GLU A 86 0.01 6.42 -7.28
C GLU A 86 -0.56 5.20 -6.52
N ASP A 87 -1.21 4.27 -7.22
CA ASP A 87 -1.72 3.04 -6.62
C ASP A 87 -0.60 2.05 -6.26
N LEU A 88 0.63 2.33 -6.70
CA LEU A 88 1.81 1.53 -6.45
C LEU A 88 2.71 2.12 -5.36
N ASP A 89 2.30 3.20 -4.71
CA ASP A 89 3.05 3.80 -3.60
C ASP A 89 2.97 2.94 -2.34
N ASP A 90 4.11 2.72 -1.68
CA ASP A 90 4.13 2.05 -0.38
C ASP A 90 3.87 3.07 0.75
N PRO A 91 2.71 3.01 1.46
CA PRO A 91 2.41 3.91 2.56
C PRO A 91 3.34 3.72 3.77
N ARG A 92 4.08 2.60 3.85
CA ARG A 92 5.07 2.31 4.88
C ARG A 92 6.42 2.98 4.59
N ASN A 93 6.71 3.25 3.32
CA ASN A 93 7.95 3.88 2.88
C ASN A 93 7.75 4.72 1.62
N VAL A 94 7.70 6.04 1.79
CA VAL A 94 7.50 7.02 0.70
C VAL A 94 8.57 7.00 -0.40
N SER A 95 9.74 6.36 -0.16
CA SER A 95 10.79 6.22 -1.17
C SER A 95 10.68 4.93 -1.97
N GLN A 96 9.71 4.08 -1.65
CA GLN A 96 9.55 2.76 -2.22
C GLN A 96 8.22 2.65 -2.94
N LYS A 97 8.26 2.00 -4.11
CA LYS A 97 7.09 1.72 -4.93
C LYS A 97 7.06 0.25 -5.30
N ILE A 98 5.88 -0.27 -5.57
CA ILE A 98 5.71 -1.59 -6.16
C ILE A 98 6.20 -1.51 -7.62
N ASP A 99 7.10 -2.40 -8.00
CA ASP A 99 7.65 -2.50 -9.36
C ASP A 99 6.57 -3.03 -10.30
N ALA A 100 5.99 -2.17 -11.12
CA ALA A 100 4.94 -2.54 -12.07
C ALA A 100 5.40 -3.56 -13.12
N VAL A 101 6.69 -3.60 -13.48
CA VAL A 101 7.20 -4.42 -14.58
C VAL A 101 7.36 -5.87 -14.14
N ASN A 102 7.92 -6.07 -12.95
CA ASN A 102 8.19 -7.40 -12.43
C ASN A 102 7.04 -7.97 -11.58
N SER A 103 6.16 -7.11 -11.06
CA SER A 103 5.05 -7.54 -10.23
C SER A 103 3.85 -7.99 -11.06
N TYR A 104 3.22 -9.07 -10.63
CA TYR A 104 2.03 -9.62 -11.26
C TYR A 104 1.13 -10.32 -10.25
N ILE A 105 -0.13 -10.50 -10.65
CA ILE A 105 -1.09 -11.32 -9.93
C ILE A 105 -1.32 -12.57 -10.73
N ARG A 106 -1.10 -13.72 -10.10
CA ARG A 106 -1.34 -15.04 -10.69
C ARG A 106 -2.73 -15.53 -10.30
N PHE A 107 -3.54 -15.86 -11.29
CA PHE A 107 -4.84 -16.48 -11.14
C PHE A 107 -4.72 -17.95 -11.49
N SER A 108 -4.93 -18.85 -10.53
CA SER A 108 -4.93 -20.29 -10.81
C SER A 108 -6.34 -20.74 -11.19
N LEU A 109 -6.44 -21.44 -12.31
CA LEU A 109 -7.68 -21.90 -12.92
C LEU A 109 -7.71 -23.43 -12.93
N SER A 110 -8.86 -24.02 -12.63
CA SER A 110 -9.14 -25.43 -12.91
C SER A 110 -10.45 -25.50 -13.65
N SER A 111 -10.47 -26.20 -14.79
CA SER A 111 -11.68 -26.40 -15.59
C SER A 111 -12.45 -25.09 -15.92
N GLY A 112 -11.72 -23.99 -16.10
CA GLY A 112 -12.28 -22.67 -16.40
C GLY A 112 -12.82 -21.88 -15.18
N GLU A 113 -12.69 -22.42 -13.96
CA GLU A 113 -13.09 -21.73 -12.73
C GLU A 113 -11.86 -21.26 -11.95
N LEU A 114 -11.95 -20.04 -11.39
CA LEU A 114 -10.92 -19.47 -10.52
C LEU A 114 -10.85 -20.26 -9.20
N ILE A 115 -9.68 -20.81 -8.88
CA ILE A 115 -9.45 -21.55 -7.63
C ILE A 115 -8.71 -20.69 -6.61
N SER A 116 -7.73 -19.92 -7.06
CA SER A 116 -6.89 -19.11 -6.17
C SER A 116 -6.28 -17.92 -6.88
N THR A 117 -5.87 -16.93 -6.09
CA THR A 117 -5.13 -15.76 -6.54
C THR A 117 -3.89 -15.60 -5.67
N GLU A 118 -2.73 -15.42 -6.28
CA GLU A 118 -1.47 -15.19 -5.61
C GLU A 118 -0.87 -13.85 -6.05
N ASN A 119 -0.44 -13.03 -5.08
CA ASN A 119 0.18 -11.74 -5.35
C ASN A 119 1.70 -11.92 -5.35
N ILE A 120 2.34 -11.63 -6.48
CA ILE A 120 3.80 -11.68 -6.62
C ILE A 120 4.27 -10.25 -6.86
N LEU A 121 4.48 -9.53 -5.76
CA LEU A 121 4.83 -8.11 -5.75
C LEU A 121 6.32 -7.94 -5.43
N PHE A 122 7.02 -7.19 -6.27
CA PHE A 122 8.41 -6.81 -6.09
C PHE A 122 8.50 -5.32 -5.76
N GLU A 123 9.42 -4.96 -4.89
CA GLU A 123 9.70 -3.56 -4.57
C GLU A 123 10.71 -2.99 -5.58
N SER A 124 10.38 -1.82 -6.14
CA SER A 124 11.30 -1.05 -6.97
C SER A 124 12.27 -0.30 -6.06
N LYS A 125 13.58 -0.41 -6.35
CA LYS A 125 14.66 0.25 -5.60
C LYS A 125 15.00 1.62 -6.18
#